data_AF-A0A3D4RQL9-F1
#
_entry.id   AF-A0A3D4RQL9-F1
#
_cell.length_a   1.000
_cell.length_b   1.000
_cell.length_c   1.000
_cell.angle_alpha   90.00
_cell.angle_beta   90.00
_cell.angle_gamma   90.00
#
_symmetry.space_group_name_H-M   'P 1'
#
loop_
_entity.id
_entity.type
_entity.pdbx_description
1 polymer ?
#
loop_
_entity_poly.entity_id
_entity_poly.type
_entity_poly.pdbx_seq_one_letter_code
_entity_poly.pdbx_strand_id
1 'polypeptide(L)'
;MKKLLIAAALLLAVGLTSCGDTNYCYEVTETYEFIGSHSYTHLWWGTKNDLKTYEQTLKDAAVKIGADEKSIVIKSKRTNKSQSDCHE
;
A
#
# COMPACT_ATOMS: atom_id res chain seq x y z
N MET A 1 -13.01 -21.53 44.36
CA MET A 1 -12.16 -20.34 44.57
C MET A 1 -11.27 -20.22 43.33
N LYS A 2 -11.66 -19.40 42.34
CA LYS A 2 -11.34 -17.97 42.14
C LYS A 2 -9.85 -17.71 41.84
N LYS A 3 -9.63 -17.29 40.59
CA LYS A 3 -8.55 -16.44 40.06
C LYS A 3 -7.26 -17.16 39.61
N LEU A 4 -7.27 -17.61 38.36
CA LEU A 4 -6.05 -17.74 37.57
C LEU A 4 -5.44 -16.34 37.39
N LEU A 5 -4.31 -16.14 38.06
CA LEU A 5 -3.41 -15.01 37.87
C LEU A 5 -2.67 -15.20 36.55
N ILE A 6 -3.18 -14.60 35.48
CA ILE A 6 -2.36 -14.30 34.30
C ILE A 6 -2.63 -12.83 33.97
N ALA A 7 -2.09 -11.97 34.82
CA ALA A 7 -1.92 -10.57 34.49
C ALA A 7 -0.84 -10.49 33.40
N ALA A 8 -1.30 -10.46 32.15
CA ALA A 8 -0.69 -9.78 31.01
C ALA A 8 0.85 -9.74 30.99
N ALA A 9 1.47 -10.89 30.73
CA ALA A 9 2.78 -10.99 30.11
C ALA A 9 2.74 -10.60 28.62
N LEU A 10 2.13 -9.44 28.30
CA LEU A 10 1.94 -8.96 26.92
C LEU A 10 2.28 -7.47 26.78
N LEU A 11 3.20 -6.98 27.62
CA LEU A 11 3.78 -5.64 27.50
C LEU A 11 5.17 -5.63 26.84
N LEU A 12 5.56 -6.69 26.12
CA LEU A 12 6.91 -6.79 25.52
C LEU A 12 6.92 -7.29 24.05
N ALA A 13 5.92 -6.94 23.24
CA ALA A 13 5.94 -7.30 21.81
C ALA A 13 5.40 -6.23 20.85
N VAL A 14 5.41 -4.94 21.22
CA VAL A 14 5.14 -3.84 20.25
C VAL A 14 6.40 -2.97 20.04
N GLY A 15 7.58 -3.54 20.31
CA GLY A 15 8.87 -2.86 20.23
C GLY A 15 9.83 -3.44 19.20
N LEU A 16 9.33 -4.02 18.10
CA LEU A 16 10.15 -4.56 17.02
C LEU A 16 9.56 -4.26 15.63
N THR A 17 9.01 -3.06 15.40
CA THR A 17 9.04 -2.54 14.02
C THR A 17 10.41 -1.93 13.80
N SER A 18 11.33 -2.80 13.38
CA SER A 18 12.36 -2.59 12.36
C SER A 18 12.91 -1.17 12.22
N CYS A 19 14.24 -1.04 12.29
CA CYS A 19 15.03 0.07 11.72
C CYS A 19 14.24 0.89 10.69
N GLY A 20 13.94 2.15 11.05
CA GLY A 20 12.89 2.98 10.44
C GLY A 20 12.71 2.81 8.94
N ASP A 21 11.57 2.24 8.55
CA ASP A 21 11.16 2.20 7.15
C ASP A 21 11.05 3.64 6.64
N THR A 22 12.02 4.02 5.82
CA THR A 22 12.07 5.37 5.25
C THR A 22 10.94 5.48 4.24
N ASN A 23 10.09 6.48 4.42
CA ASN A 23 9.07 6.80 3.44
C ASN A 23 9.72 7.36 2.17
N TYR A 24 9.16 6.98 1.03
CA TYR A 24 9.56 7.46 -0.27
C TYR A 24 8.34 7.83 -1.07
N CYS A 25 8.56 8.69 -2.07
CA CYS A 25 7.54 8.92 -3.08
C CYS A 25 7.60 7.81 -4.12
N TYR A 26 6.48 7.17 -4.38
CA TYR A 26 6.31 6.19 -5.44
C TYR A 26 5.39 6.76 -6.52
N GLU A 27 5.78 6.57 -7.76
CA GLU A 27 4.89 6.71 -8.90
C GLU A 27 4.33 5.32 -9.20
N VAL A 28 3.02 5.16 -9.02
CA VAL A 28 2.30 3.90 -9.20
C VAL A 28 1.37 4.04 -10.39
N THR A 29 1.69 3.36 -11.48
CA THR A 29 0.88 3.34 -12.69
C THR A 29 0.02 2.09 -12.72
N GLU A 30 -1.29 2.27 -12.70
CA GLU A 30 -2.27 1.22 -12.95
C GLU A 30 -2.74 1.29 -14.40
N THR A 31 -2.88 0.14 -15.04
CA THR A 31 -3.41 0.02 -16.40
C THR A 31 -4.39 -1.13 -16.43
N TYR A 32 -5.59 -0.90 -16.97
CA TYR A 32 -6.63 -1.91 -17.03
C TYR A 32 -7.56 -1.67 -18.21
N GLU A 33 -8.27 -2.72 -18.62
CA GLU A 33 -9.25 -2.63 -19.70
C GLU A 33 -10.67 -2.55 -19.13
N PHE A 34 -11.35 -1.45 -19.44
CA PHE A 34 -12.77 -1.25 -19.14
C PHE A 34 -13.34 -0.33 -20.21
N ILE A 35 -14.08 -0.87 -21.20
CA ILE A 35 -14.59 -0.09 -22.34
C ILE A 35 -13.43 0.64 -23.08
N GLY A 36 -12.27 -0.02 -23.16
CA GLY A 36 -11.02 0.55 -23.68
C GLY A 36 -9.88 0.43 -22.66
N SER A 37 -8.65 0.68 -23.10
CA SER A 37 -7.49 0.67 -22.23
C SER A 37 -7.39 1.98 -21.47
N HIS A 38 -7.39 1.90 -20.15
CA HIS A 38 -7.17 3.03 -19.25
C HIS A 38 -5.83 2.90 -18.56
N SER A 39 -5.13 4.02 -18.38
CA SER A 39 -3.87 4.10 -17.66
C SER A 39 -3.89 5.32 -16.74
N TYR A 40 -3.67 5.10 -15.46
CA TYR A 40 -3.63 6.15 -14.44
C TYR A 40 -2.33 6.06 -13.66
N THR A 41 -1.74 7.22 -13.39
CA THR A 41 -0.52 7.32 -12.61
C THR A 41 -0.81 8.09 -11.33
N HIS A 42 -0.48 7.46 -10.20
CA HIS A 42 -0.67 8.00 -8.86
C HIS A 42 0.68 8.30 -8.24
N LEU A 43 0.80 9.44 -7.56
CA LEU A 43 1.90 9.69 -6.65
C LEU A 43 1.48 9.27 -5.24
N TRP A 44 2.29 8.45 -4.60
CA TRP A 44 2.00 7.89 -3.28
C TRP A 44 3.22 7.96 -2.37
N TRP A 45 3.06 8.60 -1.21
CA TRP A 45 4.09 8.68 -0.18
C TRP A 45 3.88 7.59 0.87
N GLY A 46 4.86 6.69 1.00
CA GLY A 46 4.78 5.61 1.99
C GLY A 46 6.02 4.75 2.03
N THR A 47 5.95 3.65 2.77
CA THR A 47 7.07 2.71 2.91
C THR A 47 7.09 1.71 1.76
N LYS A 48 8.25 1.07 1.54
CA LYS A 48 8.34 -0.05 0.60
C LYS A 48 7.48 -1.26 1.03
N ASN A 49 7.30 -1.44 2.34
CA ASN A 49 6.54 -2.56 2.90
C ASN A 49 5.03 -2.38 2.64
N ASP A 50 4.55 -1.15 2.74
CA ASP A 50 3.12 -0.82 2.52
C ASP A 50 2.76 -0.71 1.04
N LEU A 51 3.75 -0.55 0.15
CA LEU A 51 3.54 -0.37 -1.30
C LEU A 51 2.69 -1.49 -1.91
N LYS A 52 2.93 -2.75 -1.54
CA LYS A 52 2.14 -3.89 -2.06
C LYS A 52 0.67 -3.82 -1.64
N THR A 53 0.41 -3.40 -0.42
CA THR A 53 -0.96 -3.22 0.09
C THR A 53 -1.67 -2.09 -0.66
N TYR A 54 -0.95 -1.01 -0.97
CA TYR A 54 -1.46 0.08 -1.77
C TYR A 54 -1.76 -0.35 -3.21
N GLU A 55 -0.84 -1.07 -3.87
CA GLU A 55 -1.07 -1.64 -5.21
C GLU A 55 -2.30 -2.56 -5.24
N GLN A 56 -2.47 -3.43 -4.23
CA GLN A 56 -3.65 -4.29 -4.15
C GLN A 56 -4.95 -3.49 -3.98
N THR A 57 -4.91 -2.39 -3.22
CA THR A 57 -6.07 -1.51 -3.03
C THR A 57 -6.52 -0.88 -4.34
N LEU A 58 -5.57 -0.44 -5.18
CA LEU A 58 -5.85 0.08 -6.53
C LEU A 58 -6.46 -1.01 -7.43
N LYS A 59 -5.88 -2.22 -7.40
CA LYS A 59 -6.41 -3.37 -8.14
C LYS A 59 -7.87 -3.67 -7.76
N ASP A 60 -8.17 -3.73 -6.47
CA ASP A 60 -9.51 -4.01 -5.97
C ASP A 60 -10.50 -2.89 -6.35
N ALA A 61 -10.05 -1.64 -6.40
CA ALA A 61 -10.85 -0.50 -6.86
C ALA A 61 -11.18 -0.61 -8.36
N ALA A 62 -10.20 -0.95 -9.21
CA ALA A 62 -10.41 -1.17 -10.64
C ALA A 62 -11.38 -2.34 -10.91
N VAL A 63 -11.30 -3.43 -10.15
CA VAL A 63 -12.27 -4.54 -10.25
C VAL A 63 -13.68 -4.07 -9.86
N LYS A 64 -13.82 -3.26 -8.79
CA LYS A 64 -15.14 -2.75 -8.34
C LYS A 64 -15.84 -1.87 -9.38
N ILE A 65 -15.10 -1.15 -10.21
CA ILE A 65 -15.67 -0.34 -11.29
C ILE A 65 -15.89 -1.14 -12.59
N GLY A 66 -15.55 -2.43 -12.60
CA GLY A 66 -15.88 -3.35 -13.69
C GLY A 66 -14.71 -3.76 -14.58
N ALA A 67 -13.46 -3.41 -14.26
CA ALA A 67 -12.30 -3.91 -14.97
C ALA A 67 -12.11 -5.42 -14.75
N ASP A 68 -11.70 -6.15 -15.78
CA ASP A 68 -11.32 -7.56 -15.63
C ASP A 68 -10.02 -7.66 -14.83
N GLU A 69 -10.03 -8.42 -13.74
CA GLU A 69 -8.88 -8.58 -12.85
C GLU A 69 -7.60 -9.02 -13.60
N LYS A 70 -7.75 -9.84 -14.65
CA LYS A 70 -6.64 -10.33 -15.46
C LYS A 70 -6.03 -9.26 -16.37
N SER A 71 -6.78 -8.20 -16.67
CA SER A 71 -6.32 -7.07 -17.48
C SER A 71 -5.53 -6.04 -16.66
N ILE A 72 -5.65 -6.07 -15.32
CA ILE A 72 -5.05 -5.06 -14.46
C ILE A 72 -3.55 -5.32 -14.29
N VAL A 73 -2.75 -4.35 -14.73
CA VAL A 73 -1.31 -4.30 -14.58
C VAL A 73 -0.95 -3.10 -13.73
N ILE A 74 -0.20 -3.32 -12.64
CA ILE A 74 0.29 -2.25 -11.77
C ILE A 74 1.82 -2.25 -11.82
N LYS A 75 2.39 -1.07 -12.03
CA LYS A 75 3.84 -0.84 -12.01
C LYS A 75 4.15 0.31 -11.06
N SER A 76 5.04 0.08 -10.10
CA SER A 76 5.53 1.11 -9.20
C SER A 76 7.00 1.39 -9.41
N LYS A 77 7.39 2.65 -9.23
CA LYS A 77 8.79 3.06 -9.17
C LYS A 77 8.96 4.13 -8.09
N ARG A 78 10.06 4.07 -7.36
CA ARG A 78 10.44 5.15 -6.43
C ARG A 78 10.91 6.37 -7.21
N THR A 79 10.54 7.56 -6.75
CA THR A 79 11.00 8.85 -7.27
C THR A 79 11.80 9.62 -6.20
N ASN A 80 12.45 10.71 -6.63
CA ASN A 80 13.20 11.61 -5.73
C ASN A 80 12.37 12.83 -5.30
N LYS A 81 11.04 12.80 -5.48
CA LYS A 81 10.14 13.87 -5.03
C LYS A 81 10.12 13.94 -3.50
N SER A 82 9.99 15.16 -2.98
CA SER A 82 9.75 15.38 -1.56
C SER A 82 8.33 14.92 -1.19
N GLN A 83 8.04 14.83 0.11
CA GLN A 83 6.69 14.46 0.57
C GLN A 83 5.62 15.44 0.06
N SER A 84 5.89 16.75 0.07
CA SER A 84 4.94 17.75 -0.41
C SER A 84 4.64 17.60 -1.90
N ASP A 85 5.64 17.23 -2.70
CA ASP A 85 5.52 17.09 -4.16
C ASP A 85 4.98 15.73 -4.59
N CYS A 86 4.66 14.85 -3.62
CA CYS A 86 4.17 13.49 -3.83
C CYS A 86 2.64 13.37 -3.71
N HIS A 87 1.93 14.48 -3.55
CA HIS A 87 0.47 14.53 -3.36
C HIS A 87 -0.26 15.29 -4.49
N GLU A 88 0.43 15.59 -5.60
CA GLU A 88 -0.11 16.30 -6.76
C GLU A 88 -0.80 15.36 -7.76
#